data_AF-A0A1B1ANY5-F1
#
_entry.id   AF-A0A1B1ANY5-F1
#
_cell.length_a   1.000
_cell.length_b   1.000
_cell.length_c   1.000
_cell.angle_alpha   90.00
_cell.angle_beta   90.00
_cell.angle_gamma   90.00
#
_symmetry.space_group_name_H-M   'P 1'
#
loop_
_entity.id
_entity.type
_entity.pdbx_description
1 polymer ?
#
loop_
_entity_poly.entity_id
_entity_poly.type
_entity_poly.pdbx_seq_one_letter_code
_entity_poly.pdbx_strand_id
1 'polypeptide(L)' 'MPAFEFVKSSYSGGNAGQECVEVARNIPGTVAVRDSKAGDGPVLRLTPTAWAAFTGALSVR' A
#
# COMPACT_ATOMS: atom_id res chain seq x y z
N MET A 1 -5.58 -16.69 -10.62
CA MET A 1 -4.49 -15.99 -9.89
C MET A 1 -5.13 -15.24 -8.73
N PRO A 2 -4.56 -15.28 -7.51
CA PRO A 2 -5.15 -14.56 -6.38
C PRO A 2 -5.18 -13.06 -6.68
N ALA A 3 -6.26 -12.39 -6.28
CA ALA A 3 -6.40 -10.95 -6.38
C ALA A 3 -5.72 -10.26 -5.19
N PHE A 4 -5.33 -8.99 -5.36
CA PHE A 4 -4.82 -8.20 -4.25
C PHE A 4 -5.95 -7.79 -3.31
N GLU A 5 -5.75 -8.06 -2.01
CA GLU A 5 -6.64 -7.61 -0.94
C GLU A 5 -6.06 -6.32 -0.34
N PHE A 6 -6.56 -5.18 -0.82
CA PHE A 6 -6.10 -3.86 -0.39
C PHE A 6 -6.68 -3.48 0.97
N VAL A 7 -5.81 -3.03 1.87
CA VAL A 7 -6.18 -2.56 3.19
C VAL A 7 -5.67 -1.14 3.37
N LYS A 8 -6.52 -0.29 3.93
CA LYS A 8 -6.22 1.09 4.28
C LYS A 8 -5.55 1.16 5.66
N SER A 9 -4.69 2.15 5.88
CA SER A 9 -4.10 2.37 7.20
C SER A 9 -5.19 2.73 8.24
N SER A 10 -5.06 2.24 9.47
CA SER A 10 -5.92 2.67 10.58
C SER A 10 -5.73 4.14 10.96
N TYR A 11 -4.62 4.75 10.53
CA TYR A 11 -4.36 6.19 10.66
C TYR A 11 -4.99 7.01 9.53
N SER A 12 -5.52 6.37 8.49
CA SER A 12 -6.34 7.03 7.48
C SER A 12 -7.73 7.28 8.08
N GLY A 13 -7.84 8.36 8.84
CA GLY A 13 -9.08 8.87 9.40
C GLY A 13 -9.15 10.37 9.21
N GLY A 14 -10.33 10.88 8.85
CA GLY A 14 -10.58 12.29 8.54
C GLY A 14 -11.70 12.45 7.52
N ASN A 15 -12.11 13.70 7.25
CA ASN A 15 -13.12 14.03 6.24
C ASN A 15 -12.87 13.31 4.89
N ALA A 16 -13.93 13.08 4.12
CA ALA A 16 -13.86 12.53 2.78
C ALA A 16 -12.76 13.24 1.97
N GLY A 17 -11.76 12.48 1.49
CA GLY A 17 -10.61 12.99 0.74
C GLY A 17 -9.25 12.93 1.43
N GLN A 18 -9.16 12.50 2.70
CA GLN A 18 -7.88 12.33 3.43
C GLN A 18 -7.27 10.91 3.36
N GLU A 19 -7.71 10.10 2.40
CA GLU A 19 -7.31 8.71 2.24
C GLU A 19 -6.43 8.58 0.98
N CYS A 20 -5.12 8.38 1.14
CA CYS A 20 -4.16 8.56 0.04
C CYS A 20 -3.52 7.27 -0.48
N VAL A 21 -3.44 6.18 0.31
CA VAL A 21 -2.79 4.93 -0.12
C VAL A 21 -3.43 3.70 0.53
N GLU A 22 -3.52 2.61 -0.24
CA GLU A 22 -3.85 1.27 0.24
C GLU A 22 -2.74 0.28 -0.10
N VAL A 23 -2.55 -0.73 0.76
CA VAL A 23 -1.50 -1.72 0.62
C VAL A 23 -2.08 -3.13 0.68
N ALA A 24 -1.68 -4.00 -0.25
CA ALA A 24 -1.99 -5.42 -0.25
C ALA A 24 -0.71 -6.26 -0.06
N ARG A 25 -0.78 -7.23 0.86
CA ARG A 25 0.34 -8.12 1.24
C ARG A 25 -0.04 -9.60 1.22
N ASN A 26 -1.25 -9.93 0.76
CA ASN A 26 -1.81 -11.28 0.75
C ASN A 26 -1.18 -12.20 -0.32
N ILE A 27 -0.49 -11.64 -1.32
CA ILE A 27 0.18 -12.41 -2.38
C ILE A 27 1.67 -12.56 -2.04
N PRO A 28 2.20 -13.79 -1.91
CA PRO A 28 3.61 -14.03 -1.65
C PRO A 28 4.53 -13.39 -2.71
N GLY A 29 5.65 -12.83 -2.27
CA GLY A 29 6.68 -12.28 -3.15
C GLY A 29 6.39 -10.88 -3.73
N THR A 30 5.28 -10.25 -3.33
CA THR A 30 4.96 -8.89 -3.79
C THR A 30 4.25 -8.10 -2.69
N VAL A 31 4.49 -6.79 -2.66
CA VAL A 31 3.67 -5.82 -1.94
C VAL A 31 3.06 -4.90 -3.00
N ALA A 32 1.75 -4.78 -3.02
CA ALA A 32 1.04 -3.90 -3.95
C ALA A 32 0.59 -2.64 -3.22
N VAL A 33 0.82 -1.49 -3.84
CA VAL A 33 0.41 -0.17 -3.35
C VAL A 33 -0.43 0.50 -4.43
N ARG A 34 -1.56 1.08 -4.05
CA ARG A 34 -2.38 1.89 -4.96
C ARG A 34 -2.88 3.16 -4.29
N ASP A 35 -3.32 4.10 -5.10
CA ASP A 35 -4.06 5.28 -4.66
C ASP A 35 -5.51 4.87 -4.31
N SER A 36 -5.95 5.16 -3.09
CA SER A 36 -7.33 4.89 -2.64
C SER A 36 -8.38 5.65 -3.46
N LYS A 37 -8.01 6.80 -4.04
CA LYS A 37 -8.90 7.67 -4.82
C LYS A 37 -9.03 7.24 -6.28
N ALA A 38 -8.09 6.42 -6.75
CA ALA A 38 -8.08 5.86 -8.09
C ALA A 38 -8.06 4.33 -8.00
N GLY A 39 -9.16 3.74 -7.53
CA GLY A 39 -9.28 2.30 -7.28
C GLY A 39 -9.00 1.42 -8.50
N ASP A 40 -9.32 1.91 -9.70
CA ASP A 40 -9.05 1.28 -11.01
C ASP A 40 -7.75 1.78 -11.66
N GLY A 41 -6.99 2.61 -10.94
CA GLY A 41 -5.72 3.16 -11.37
C GLY A 41 -4.56 2.15 -11.32
N PRO A 42 -3.36 2.58 -11.72
CA PRO A 42 -2.19 1.71 -11.72
C PRO A 42 -1.80 1.26 -10.31
N VAL A 43 -1.38 -0.01 -10.21
CA VAL A 43 -0.87 -0.62 -8.96
C VAL A 43 0.66 -0.69 -9.02
N LEU A 44 1.32 -0.04 -8.07
CA LEU A 44 2.77 -0.20 -7.88
C LEU A 44 3.04 -1.53 -7.18
N ARG A 45 3.91 -2.36 -7.76
CA ARG A 45 4.30 -3.66 -7.20
C ARG A 45 5.76 -3.64 -6.81
N LEU A 46 6.02 -3.93 -5.54
CA LEU A 46 7.34 -3.95 -4.94
C LEU A 46 7.71 -5.37 -4.52
N THR A 47 8.99 -5.70 -4.59
CA THR A 47 9.49 -6.91 -3.91
C THR A 47 9.45 -6.70 -2.40
N PRO A 48 9.39 -7.78 -1.59
CA PRO A 48 9.45 -7.66 -0.13
C PRO A 48 10.69 -6.91 0.36
N THR A 49 11.84 -7.12 -0.28
CA THR A 49 13.10 -6.43 0.04
C THR A 49 13.02 -4.94 -0.24
N ALA A 50 12.45 -4.53 -1.38
CA ALA A 50 12.29 -3.11 -1.70
C ALA A 50 11.31 -2.43 -0.74
N TRP A 51 10.22 -3.11 -0.37
CA TRP A 51 9.28 -2.62 0.63
C TRP A 51 9.94 -2.41 2.01
N ALA A 52 10.70 -3.40 2.48
CA ALA A 52 11.41 -3.31 3.76
C ALA A 52 12.43 -2.17 3.79
N ALA A 53 13.20 -2.00 2.71
CA ALA A 53 14.15 -0.89 2.57
C ALA A 53 13.44 0.47 2.60
N PHE A 54 12.33 0.61 1.86
CA PHE A 54 11.53 1.83 1.84
C PHE A 54 10.99 2.20 3.23
N THR A 55 10.32 1.26 3.92
CA THR A 55 9.77 1.54 5.26
C THR A 55 10.85 1.75 6.31
N GLY A 56 11.99 1.07 6.18
CA GLY A 56 13.14 1.27 7.06
C GLY A 56 13.73 2.68 6.95
N ALA A 57 13.82 3.23 5.73
CA ALA A 57 14.32 4.58 5.49
C ALA A 57 13.40 5.67 6.07
N LEU A 58 12.09 5.42 6.14
CA LEU A 58 11.11 6.36 6.70
C LEU A 58 11.04 6.35 8.23
N SER A 59 11.58 5.31 8.86
CA SER A 59 11.58 5.17 10.32
C SER A 59 12.75 5.92 10.94
N VAL A 60 12.82 7.24 10.74
CA VAL A 60 13.73 8.12 11.49
C VAL A 60 13.11 8.36 12.87
N ARG A 61 13.86 8.05 13.92
CA ARG A 61 13.48 8.34 15.31
C ARG A 61 13.47 9.83 15.59
#